data_AF-A0A3F3IS20-F1
#
_entry.id   AF-A0A3F3IS20-F1
#
_cell.length_a   1.000
_cell.length_b   1.000
_cell.length_c   1.000
_cell.angle_alpha   90.00
_cell.angle_beta   90.00
_cell.angle_gamma   90.00
#
_symmetry.space_group_name_H-M   'P 1'
#
loop_
_entity.id
_entity.type
_entity.pdbx_description
1 polymer ?
#
loop_
_entity_poly.entity_id
_entity_poly.type
_entity_poly.pdbx_seq_one_letter_code
_entity_poly.pdbx_strand_id
1 'polypeptide(L)'
;MPTPITPAIIASLMTGFRADFKGGISDAPSQYKKIAMTVPSVSKSNTYGWLGKFPQFREWVGSRVVQQMAAHGYAIVNKTWEDTVSISRDDFEDDAVGIYAPMFEEMGRACGVFPDELVFKALTDGIKTACFDGQNFFDAEHPVYPSVDGTGTPEKVPNLFISKDASGAAYTGPTWYLLDCSRSVKPLIFQLRRKPELVCQNNPAEGRTFTDNEVVFGASMRNNVGYGFWQMAYAMQAELNADTLWQAWQAMRAFTGDGGKKLAIRPTTLVVPTALEKVATQLLERELSSDGKNTVTNELKGKLDLVVGDYL
;
A
#
# COMPACT_ATOMS: atom_id res chain seq x y z
N MET A 1 -10.43 -51.60 8.78
CA MET A 1 -11.87 -51.26 8.66
C MET A 1 -11.92 -49.84 8.15
N PRO A 2 -12.75 -49.52 7.14
CA PRO A 2 -12.98 -48.12 6.78
C PRO A 2 -13.55 -47.43 8.03
N THR A 3 -12.85 -46.42 8.52
CA THR A 3 -13.29 -45.64 9.67
C THR A 3 -14.45 -44.77 9.20
N PRO A 4 -15.67 -44.96 9.72
CA PRO A 4 -16.80 -44.15 9.28
C PRO A 4 -16.51 -42.69 9.63
N ILE A 5 -16.69 -41.81 8.66
CA ILE A 5 -16.44 -40.39 8.84
C ILE A 5 -17.57 -39.84 9.68
N THR A 6 -17.20 -39.36 10.86
CA THR A 6 -18.14 -38.84 11.84
C THR A 6 -18.12 -37.31 11.80
N PRO A 7 -19.19 -36.63 12.25
CA PRO A 7 -19.17 -35.19 12.47
C PRO A 7 -17.98 -34.71 13.31
N ALA A 8 -17.44 -35.56 14.19
CA ALA A 8 -16.24 -35.28 14.98
C ALA A 8 -14.95 -35.25 14.13
N ILE A 9 -14.80 -36.14 13.14
CA ILE A 9 -13.66 -36.15 12.20
C ILE A 9 -13.71 -34.89 11.32
N ILE A 10 -14.89 -34.54 10.80
CA ILE A 10 -15.10 -33.32 10.01
C ILE A 10 -14.74 -32.07 10.83
N ALA A 11 -15.17 -31.98 12.09
CA ALA A 11 -14.81 -30.87 12.97
C ALA A 11 -13.29 -30.80 13.26
N SER A 12 -12.62 -31.95 13.34
CA SER A 12 -11.17 -32.04 13.51
C SER A 12 -10.42 -31.54 12.27
N LEU A 13 -10.82 -31.99 11.07
CA LEU A 13 -10.26 -31.52 9.79
C LEU A 13 -10.42 -30.01 9.63
N MET A 14 -11.61 -29.48 9.94
CA MET A 14 -11.86 -28.03 9.93
C MET A 14 -10.98 -27.26 10.92
N THR A 15 -10.57 -27.88 12.01
CA THR A 15 -9.64 -27.26 12.97
C THR A 15 -8.22 -27.22 12.39
N GLY A 16 -7.79 -28.30 11.72
CA GLY A 16 -6.53 -28.36 10.98
C GLY A 16 -6.44 -27.31 9.88
N PHE A 17 -7.42 -27.28 8.97
CA PHE A 17 -7.43 -26.30 7.86
C PHE A 17 -7.47 -24.85 8.33
N ARG A 18 -8.12 -24.56 9.46
CA ARG A 18 -8.06 -23.22 10.08
C ARG A 18 -6.70 -22.89 10.67
N ALA A 19 -5.97 -23.90 11.16
CA ALA A 19 -4.60 -23.72 11.63
C ALA A 19 -3.66 -23.46 10.44
N ASP A 20 -3.77 -24.27 9.39
CA ASP A 20 -2.97 -24.13 8.14
C ASP A 20 -3.22 -22.77 7.49
N PHE A 21 -4.48 -22.36 7.35
CA PHE A 21 -4.85 -21.04 6.85
C PHE A 21 -4.27 -19.89 7.69
N LYS A 22 -4.27 -20.02 9.02
CA LYS A 22 -3.64 -19.01 9.90
C LYS A 22 -2.12 -19.03 9.79
N GLY A 23 -1.52 -20.21 9.62
CA GLY A 23 -0.09 -20.38 9.34
C GLY A 23 0.30 -19.64 8.07
N GLY A 24 -0.40 -19.91 6.98
CA GLY A 24 -0.21 -19.22 5.70
C GLY A 24 -0.31 -17.69 5.80
N ILE A 25 -1.29 -17.16 6.54
CA ILE A 25 -1.39 -15.70 6.78
C ILE A 25 -0.16 -15.16 7.51
N SER A 26 0.35 -15.91 8.49
CA SER A 26 1.51 -15.51 9.30
C SER A 26 2.81 -15.55 8.51
N ASP A 27 2.96 -16.54 7.63
CA ASP A 27 4.18 -16.78 6.86
C ASP A 27 4.23 -15.98 5.55
N ALA A 28 3.12 -15.31 5.19
CA ALA A 28 3.04 -14.43 4.04
C ALA A 28 4.11 -13.31 4.10
N PRO A 29 5.01 -13.21 3.09
CA PRO A 29 5.95 -12.11 3.03
C PRO A 29 5.18 -10.80 2.80
N SER A 30 5.35 -9.84 3.70
CA SER A 30 4.62 -8.58 3.66
C SER A 30 5.53 -7.39 3.91
N GLN A 31 5.43 -6.40 3.05
CA GLN A 31 6.23 -5.18 3.02
C GLN A 31 5.38 -3.90 3.10
N TYR A 32 4.06 -3.97 2.90
CA TYR A 32 3.19 -2.80 2.75
C TYR A 32 3.30 -1.84 3.95
N LYS A 33 3.53 -2.37 5.16
CA LYS A 33 3.72 -1.57 6.38
C LYS A 33 4.92 -0.65 6.34
N LYS A 34 5.91 -0.90 5.46
CA LYS A 34 7.04 0.01 5.24
C LYS A 34 6.57 1.32 4.60
N ILE A 35 5.59 1.26 3.69
CA ILE A 35 5.16 2.40 2.85
C ILE A 35 3.74 2.92 3.14
N ALA A 36 2.92 2.14 3.84
CA ALA A 36 1.53 2.48 4.17
C ALA A 36 1.26 2.32 5.67
N MET A 37 0.35 3.14 6.20
CA MET A 37 -0.16 2.97 7.56
C MET A 37 -1.45 2.14 7.53
N THR A 38 -1.65 1.32 8.56
CA THR A 38 -2.90 0.55 8.72
C THR A 38 -3.88 1.33 9.59
N VAL A 39 -5.08 1.58 9.08
CA VAL A 39 -6.16 2.24 9.82
C VAL A 39 -7.33 1.26 9.99
N PRO A 40 -7.73 0.96 11.24
CA PRO A 40 -8.92 0.13 11.46
C PRO A 40 -10.17 0.88 11.00
N SER A 41 -11.09 0.15 10.39
CA SER A 41 -12.41 0.66 9.99
C SER A 41 -13.51 -0.15 10.66
N VAL A 42 -14.61 0.51 10.99
CA VAL A 42 -15.81 -0.12 11.57
C VAL A 42 -17.08 0.15 10.75
N SER A 43 -17.01 1.07 9.78
CA SER A 43 -18.12 1.54 8.94
C SER A 43 -17.96 1.10 7.47
N LYS A 44 -18.90 1.48 6.59
CA LYS A 44 -18.81 1.27 5.13
C LYS A 44 -17.63 2.04 4.51
N SER A 45 -17.32 3.20 5.05
CA SER A 45 -16.23 4.08 4.63
C SER A 45 -15.70 4.87 5.84
N ASN A 46 -14.42 5.22 5.83
CA ASN A 46 -13.90 6.22 6.76
C ASN A 46 -13.64 7.52 6.00
N THR A 47 -14.09 8.64 6.56
CA THR A 47 -13.79 9.98 6.06
C THR A 47 -12.62 10.56 6.85
N TYR A 48 -11.58 10.95 6.14
CA TYR A 48 -10.34 11.49 6.68
C TYR A 48 -10.37 13.02 6.57
N GLY A 49 -11.23 13.68 7.35
CA GLY A 49 -11.40 15.15 7.32
C GLY A 49 -10.21 15.97 7.83
N TRP A 50 -9.13 15.30 8.25
CA TRP A 50 -7.83 15.88 8.62
C TRP A 50 -6.85 15.92 7.44
N LEU A 51 -7.09 15.16 6.36
CA LEU A 51 -6.29 15.29 5.15
C LEU A 51 -6.52 16.68 4.54
N GLY A 52 -5.43 17.33 4.14
CA GLY A 52 -5.39 18.75 3.79
C GLY A 52 -5.17 19.73 4.95
N LYS A 53 -5.03 19.27 6.21
CA LYS A 53 -4.90 20.15 7.39
C LYS A 53 -3.60 19.93 8.14
N PHE A 54 -2.69 20.89 8.07
CA PHE A 54 -1.46 20.90 8.87
C PHE A 54 -1.56 21.92 10.03
N PRO A 55 -1.73 21.52 11.30
CA PRO A 55 -1.87 22.44 12.44
C PRO A 55 -0.66 23.38 12.55
N GLN A 56 -0.90 24.70 12.64
CA GLN A 56 0.15 25.68 12.90
C GLN A 56 0.04 26.18 14.35
N PHE A 57 1.16 26.13 15.07
CA PHE A 57 1.25 26.81 16.35
C PHE A 57 1.53 28.28 16.09
N ARG A 58 0.79 29.14 16.79
CA ARG A 58 1.07 30.57 16.87
C ARG A 58 1.37 30.92 18.31
N GLU A 59 2.13 31.99 18.51
CA GLU A 59 2.31 32.55 19.84
C GLU A 59 0.95 32.93 20.44
N TRP A 60 0.75 32.58 21.71
CA TRP A 60 -0.49 32.89 22.41
C TRP A 60 -0.51 34.35 22.83
N VAL A 61 -1.08 35.21 21.98
CA VAL A 61 -1.35 36.62 22.30
C VAL A 61 -2.84 36.88 22.17
N GLY A 62 -3.48 37.30 23.27
CA GLY A 62 -4.92 37.57 23.34
C GLY A 62 -5.79 36.30 23.34
N SER A 63 -7.05 36.46 22.92
CA SER A 63 -8.01 35.36 22.82
C SER A 63 -7.61 34.35 21.73
N ARG A 64 -8.06 33.09 21.89
CA ARG A 64 -7.87 32.06 20.86
C ARG A 64 -8.46 32.53 19.53
N VAL A 65 -7.65 32.60 18.50
CA VAL A 65 -8.15 32.73 17.12
C VAL A 65 -8.45 31.32 16.62
N VAL A 66 -9.73 31.07 16.37
CA VAL A 66 -10.19 29.82 15.76
C VAL A 66 -10.05 29.98 14.25
N GLN A 67 -9.09 29.27 13.66
CA GLN A 67 -9.01 29.17 12.21
C GLN A 67 -10.14 28.26 11.73
N GLN A 68 -11.03 28.78 10.89
CA GLN A 68 -12.01 27.95 10.20
C GLN A 68 -11.27 27.13 9.15
N MET A 69 -11.35 25.80 9.29
CA MET A 69 -10.63 24.87 8.45
C MET A 69 -11.56 24.48 7.28
N ALA A 70 -11.13 24.66 6.04
CA ALA A 70 -11.85 24.13 4.88
C ALA A 70 -12.01 22.60 5.04
N ALA A 71 -13.25 22.10 4.95
CA ALA A 71 -13.57 20.69 5.19
C ALA A 71 -13.66 19.93 3.87
N HIS A 72 -12.53 19.54 3.30
CA HIS A 72 -12.49 18.54 2.23
C HIS A 72 -12.40 17.15 2.87
N GLY A 73 -13.48 16.37 2.79
CA GLY A 73 -13.51 15.02 3.32
C GLY A 73 -13.09 13.99 2.27
N TYR A 74 -11.86 13.48 2.36
CA TYR A 74 -11.45 12.32 1.55
C TYR A 74 -11.99 11.04 2.18
N ALA A 75 -12.74 10.23 1.42
CA ALA A 75 -13.39 9.03 1.94
C ALA A 75 -12.87 7.77 1.25
N ILE A 76 -12.39 6.81 2.05
CA ILE A 76 -12.01 5.48 1.56
C ILE A 76 -13.16 4.52 1.82
N VAL A 77 -13.82 4.07 0.75
CA VAL A 77 -14.92 3.10 0.82
C VAL A 77 -14.34 1.69 0.90
N ASN A 78 -14.73 0.91 1.90
CA ASN A 78 -14.29 -0.48 2.04
C ASN A 78 -14.82 -1.36 0.90
N LYS A 79 -13.95 -2.19 0.32
CA LYS A 79 -14.31 -3.23 -0.65
C LYS A 79 -14.28 -4.60 0.03
N THR A 80 -15.13 -5.51 -0.44
CA THR A 80 -15.14 -6.90 0.00
C THR A 80 -14.44 -7.72 -1.05
N TRP A 81 -13.56 -8.60 -0.60
CA TRP A 81 -12.76 -9.51 -1.44
C TRP A 81 -13.01 -10.92 -0.97
N GLU A 82 -13.00 -11.86 -1.90
CA GLU A 82 -13.22 -13.28 -1.62
C GLU A 82 -12.35 -14.15 -2.54
N ASP A 83 -11.99 -15.31 -2.03
CA ASP A 83 -11.41 -16.43 -2.77
C ASP A 83 -12.14 -17.70 -2.30
N THR A 84 -12.79 -18.40 -3.23
CA THR A 84 -13.66 -19.54 -2.94
C THR A 84 -13.22 -20.75 -3.72
N VAL A 85 -12.95 -21.84 -3.01
CA VAL A 85 -12.56 -23.14 -3.56
C VAL A 85 -13.53 -24.23 -3.12
N SER A 86 -13.73 -25.25 -3.96
CA SER A 86 -14.48 -26.45 -3.61
C SER A 86 -13.57 -27.67 -3.58
N ILE A 87 -13.90 -28.62 -2.73
CA ILE A 87 -13.31 -29.97 -2.70
C ILE A 87 -14.47 -30.95 -2.90
N SER A 88 -14.27 -32.01 -3.68
CA SER A 88 -15.24 -33.11 -3.75
C SER A 88 -15.54 -33.61 -2.34
N ARG A 89 -16.81 -33.88 -2.05
CA ARG A 89 -17.21 -34.40 -0.75
C ARG A 89 -16.49 -35.71 -0.44
N ASP A 90 -16.39 -36.60 -1.42
CA ASP A 90 -15.75 -37.91 -1.27
C ASP A 90 -14.26 -37.74 -0.92
N ASP A 91 -13.56 -36.83 -1.59
CA ASP A 91 -12.13 -36.55 -1.31
C ASP A 91 -11.92 -35.85 0.04
N PHE A 92 -12.84 -34.97 0.43
CA PHE A 92 -12.81 -34.32 1.75
C PHE A 92 -13.07 -35.33 2.87
N GLU A 93 -13.99 -36.26 2.63
CA GLU A 93 -14.29 -37.38 3.50
C GLU A 93 -13.06 -38.32 3.63
N ASP A 94 -12.40 -38.62 2.52
CA ASP A 94 -11.23 -39.50 2.45
C ASP A 94 -9.89 -38.85 2.85
N ASP A 95 -9.86 -37.56 3.22
CA ASP A 95 -8.63 -36.83 3.60
C ASP A 95 -8.10 -37.23 5.00
N ALA A 96 -7.68 -38.48 5.14
CA ALA A 96 -7.20 -39.06 6.39
C ALA A 96 -5.80 -38.56 6.82
N VAL A 97 -5.08 -37.85 5.95
CA VAL A 97 -3.66 -37.48 6.14
C VAL A 97 -3.36 -35.99 5.90
N GLY A 98 -4.37 -35.15 5.62
CA GLY A 98 -4.19 -33.71 5.43
C GLY A 98 -3.57 -33.33 4.09
N ILE A 99 -3.92 -34.05 3.01
CA ILE A 99 -3.47 -33.76 1.63
C ILE A 99 -3.83 -32.34 1.21
N TYR A 100 -4.94 -31.81 1.72
CA TYR A 100 -5.40 -30.46 1.41
C TYR A 100 -4.79 -29.36 2.28
N ALA A 101 -3.97 -29.69 3.29
CA ALA A 101 -3.32 -28.68 4.15
C ALA A 101 -2.53 -27.61 3.36
N PRO A 102 -1.71 -27.95 2.34
CA PRO A 102 -1.00 -26.95 1.53
C PRO A 102 -1.93 -25.99 0.79
N MET A 103 -3.14 -26.42 0.42
CA MET A 103 -4.13 -25.56 -0.23
C MET A 103 -4.63 -24.47 0.73
N PHE A 104 -4.92 -24.83 1.99
CA PHE A 104 -5.36 -23.87 2.99
C PHE A 104 -4.24 -22.95 3.45
N GLU A 105 -3.02 -23.47 3.55
CA GLU A 105 -1.81 -22.66 3.78
C GLU A 105 -1.62 -21.62 2.66
N GLU A 106 -1.73 -22.03 1.40
CA GLU A 106 -1.58 -21.12 0.26
C GLU A 106 -2.72 -20.08 0.18
N MET A 107 -3.96 -20.47 0.45
CA MET A 107 -5.09 -19.53 0.54
C MET A 107 -4.89 -18.52 1.69
N GLY A 108 -4.32 -18.98 2.81
CA GLY A 108 -3.90 -18.12 3.91
C GLY A 108 -2.79 -17.15 3.48
N ARG A 109 -1.78 -17.65 2.77
CA ARG A 109 -0.67 -16.86 2.24
C ARG A 109 -1.15 -15.78 1.29
N ALA A 110 -2.05 -16.11 0.35
CA ALA A 110 -2.69 -15.16 -0.56
C ALA A 110 -3.42 -14.05 0.23
N CYS A 111 -4.16 -14.40 1.28
CA CYS A 111 -4.80 -13.42 2.15
C CYS A 111 -3.81 -12.52 2.88
N GLY A 112 -2.65 -13.05 3.30
CA GLY A 112 -1.59 -12.30 3.97
C GLY A 112 -0.83 -11.35 3.05
N VAL A 113 -0.66 -11.74 1.78
CA VAL A 113 0.00 -10.97 0.72
C VAL A 113 -0.91 -9.88 0.12
N PHE A 114 -2.21 -10.12 0.06
CA PHE A 114 -3.16 -9.21 -0.61
C PHE A 114 -3.07 -7.71 -0.20
N PRO A 115 -2.79 -7.33 1.06
CA PRO A 115 -2.51 -5.94 1.41
C PRO A 115 -1.34 -5.32 0.64
N ASP A 116 -0.28 -6.09 0.37
CA ASP A 116 0.86 -5.66 -0.44
C ASP A 116 0.42 -5.41 -1.88
N GLU A 117 -0.28 -6.36 -2.50
CA GLU A 117 -0.82 -6.19 -3.86
C GLU A 117 -1.63 -4.91 -3.99
N LEU A 118 -2.55 -4.64 -3.05
CA LEU A 118 -3.36 -3.42 -3.07
C LEU A 118 -2.51 -2.15 -2.90
N VAL A 119 -1.56 -2.16 -1.97
CA VAL A 119 -0.77 -0.97 -1.62
C VAL A 119 0.23 -0.62 -2.71
N PHE A 120 0.96 -1.59 -3.26
CA PHE A 120 1.87 -1.36 -4.37
C PHE A 120 1.12 -1.01 -5.65
N LYS A 121 -0.01 -1.67 -5.93
CA LYS A 121 -0.89 -1.28 -7.04
C LYS A 121 -1.38 0.17 -6.92
N ALA A 122 -1.66 0.66 -5.71
CA ALA A 122 -2.04 2.05 -5.49
C ALA A 122 -0.93 3.04 -5.84
N LEU A 123 0.35 2.68 -5.72
CA LEU A 123 1.43 3.54 -6.22
C LEU A 123 1.32 3.71 -7.75
N THR A 124 1.19 2.60 -8.48
CA THR A 124 1.05 2.62 -9.94
C THR A 124 -0.24 3.30 -10.39
N ASP A 125 -1.35 3.09 -9.68
CA ASP A 125 -2.63 3.73 -9.97
C ASP A 125 -2.70 5.20 -9.49
N GLY A 126 -1.70 5.69 -8.75
CA GLY A 126 -1.67 7.04 -8.19
C GLY A 126 -1.67 8.14 -9.25
N ILE A 127 -1.16 7.87 -10.45
CA ILE A 127 -1.20 8.81 -11.59
C ILE A 127 -2.60 9.02 -12.19
N LYS A 128 -3.58 8.18 -11.83
CA LYS A 128 -4.95 8.19 -12.38
C LYS A 128 -6.04 8.13 -11.33
N THR A 129 -5.67 8.16 -10.05
CA THR A 129 -6.61 8.07 -8.93
C THR A 129 -6.51 9.31 -8.08
N ALA A 130 -7.64 10.01 -7.93
CA ALA A 130 -7.70 11.23 -7.14
C ALA A 130 -7.36 11.00 -5.65
N CYS A 131 -6.62 11.95 -5.08
CA CYS A 131 -6.37 12.05 -3.66
C CYS A 131 -7.27 13.15 -3.03
N PHE A 132 -6.94 13.60 -1.81
CA PHE A 132 -7.84 14.43 -1.00
C PHE A 132 -8.10 15.83 -1.57
N ASP A 133 -7.22 16.33 -2.44
CA ASP A 133 -7.32 17.64 -3.08
C ASP A 133 -8.05 17.61 -4.43
N GLY A 134 -8.49 16.43 -4.88
CA GLY A 134 -9.19 16.24 -6.16
C GLY A 134 -8.28 16.00 -7.36
N GLN A 135 -6.96 16.22 -7.24
CA GLN A 135 -5.98 15.83 -8.25
C GLN A 135 -5.58 14.37 -8.08
N ASN A 136 -5.00 13.76 -9.13
CA ASN A 136 -4.41 12.43 -9.00
C ASN A 136 -3.32 12.44 -7.91
N PHE A 137 -3.10 11.31 -7.22
CA PHE A 137 -2.09 11.29 -6.16
C PHE A 137 -0.68 11.60 -6.65
N PHE A 138 -0.37 11.24 -7.90
CA PHE A 138 0.81 11.68 -8.61
C PHE A 138 0.39 12.59 -9.77
N ASP A 139 0.59 13.89 -9.62
CA ASP A 139 0.12 14.91 -10.54
C ASP A 139 1.13 16.05 -10.66
N ALA A 140 1.01 16.83 -11.74
CA ALA A 140 1.81 18.03 -11.95
C ALA A 140 1.19 19.27 -11.29
N GLU A 141 -0.08 19.19 -10.89
CA GLU A 141 -0.91 20.36 -10.64
C GLU A 141 -1.59 20.38 -9.26
N HIS A 142 -0.93 19.88 -8.21
CA HIS A 142 -1.49 19.96 -6.86
C HIS A 142 -1.62 21.42 -6.41
N PRO A 143 -2.80 21.86 -5.94
CA PRO A 143 -3.00 23.23 -5.50
C PRO A 143 -2.39 23.46 -4.11
N VAL A 144 -1.57 24.50 -3.98
CA VAL A 144 -1.07 25.02 -2.70
C VAL A 144 -1.48 26.48 -2.56
N TYR A 145 -2.25 26.78 -1.51
CA TYR A 145 -2.83 28.10 -1.33
C TYR A 145 -1.90 29.04 -0.57
N PRO A 146 -1.86 30.34 -0.92
CA PRO A 146 -1.06 31.32 -0.19
C PRO A 146 -1.56 31.55 1.25
N SER A 147 -2.81 31.19 1.54
CA SER A 147 -3.42 31.31 2.86
C SER A 147 -3.90 29.95 3.38
N VAL A 148 -3.81 29.74 4.69
CA VAL A 148 -4.17 28.47 5.36
C VAL A 148 -5.66 28.14 5.33
N ASP A 149 -6.51 29.11 4.98
CA ASP A 149 -7.95 28.97 4.85
C ASP A 149 -8.37 28.50 3.44
N GLY A 150 -7.41 28.26 2.55
CA GLY A 150 -7.66 27.85 1.16
C GLY A 150 -8.08 29.02 0.26
N THR A 151 -7.84 30.27 0.67
CA THR A 151 -8.14 31.45 -0.15
C THR A 151 -6.93 31.94 -0.95
N GLY A 152 -7.21 32.67 -2.03
CA GLY A 152 -6.21 33.15 -2.99
C GLY A 152 -6.03 32.21 -4.18
N THR A 153 -5.25 32.66 -5.16
CA THR A 153 -4.92 31.85 -6.34
C THR A 153 -3.90 30.78 -5.95
N PRO A 154 -4.20 29.48 -6.09
CA PRO A 154 -3.26 28.42 -5.71
C PRO A 154 -2.08 28.35 -6.69
N GLU A 155 -0.89 28.08 -6.15
CA GLU A 155 0.26 27.64 -6.93
C GLU A 155 0.10 26.15 -7.25
N LYS A 156 0.46 25.75 -8.48
CA LYS A 156 0.44 24.35 -8.92
C LYS A 156 1.80 23.72 -8.64
N VAL A 157 1.82 22.69 -7.81
CA VAL A 157 3.05 22.02 -7.38
C VAL A 157 3.05 20.57 -7.88
N PRO A 158 4.10 20.13 -8.60
CA PRO A 158 4.19 18.76 -9.09
C PRO A 158 4.78 17.82 -8.03
N ASN A 159 4.28 16.59 -7.98
CA ASN A 159 4.95 15.45 -7.34
C ASN A 159 5.18 14.27 -8.30
N LEU A 160 5.00 14.52 -9.59
CA LEU A 160 5.31 13.61 -10.69
C LEU A 160 6.34 14.27 -11.61
N PHE A 161 7.42 13.56 -11.91
CA PHE A 161 8.39 13.97 -12.91
C PHE A 161 8.48 12.92 -14.02
N ILE A 162 8.48 13.41 -15.26
CA ILE A 162 8.62 12.59 -16.47
C ILE A 162 9.79 13.16 -17.26
N SER A 163 10.89 12.41 -17.35
CA SER A 163 12.01 12.83 -18.20
C SER A 163 11.62 12.73 -19.68
N LYS A 164 12.25 13.57 -20.49
CA LYS A 164 12.12 13.56 -21.94
C LYS A 164 13.49 13.38 -22.57
N ASP A 165 13.56 12.61 -23.64
CA ASP A 165 14.79 12.49 -24.42
C ASP A 165 15.06 13.75 -25.27
N ALA A 166 16.14 13.74 -26.04
CA ALA A 166 16.52 14.86 -26.90
C ALA A 166 15.48 15.15 -28.02
N SER A 167 14.62 14.19 -28.36
CA SER A 167 13.52 14.35 -29.30
C SER A 167 12.23 14.87 -28.66
N GLY A 168 12.21 14.98 -27.32
CA GLY A 168 11.06 15.36 -26.53
C GLY A 168 10.12 14.20 -26.19
N ALA A 169 10.48 12.96 -26.52
CA ALA A 169 9.68 11.78 -26.19
C ALA A 169 9.77 11.48 -24.69
N ALA A 170 8.61 11.21 -24.08
CA ALA A 170 8.52 10.90 -22.66
C ALA A 170 9.14 9.53 -22.33
N TYR A 171 9.75 9.43 -21.15
CA TYR A 171 10.27 8.18 -20.62
C TYR A 171 9.19 7.09 -20.53
N THR A 172 9.51 5.89 -21.01
CA THR A 172 8.59 4.74 -21.04
C THR A 172 9.06 3.56 -20.19
N GLY A 173 10.15 3.74 -19.43
CA GLY A 173 10.68 2.69 -18.57
C GLY A 173 9.96 2.59 -17.21
N PRO A 174 10.45 1.74 -16.30
CA PRO A 174 9.87 1.55 -14.98
C PRO A 174 9.85 2.85 -14.16
N THR A 175 8.71 3.14 -13.52
CA THR A 175 8.58 4.24 -12.56
C THR A 175 9.15 3.81 -11.20
N TRP A 176 9.89 4.70 -10.55
CA TRP A 176 10.30 4.52 -9.15
C TRP A 176 9.76 5.66 -8.29
N TYR A 177 9.66 5.42 -6.98
CA TYR A 177 8.99 6.32 -6.06
C TYR A 177 9.88 6.65 -4.87
N LEU A 178 9.87 7.92 -4.47
CA LEU A 178 10.53 8.40 -3.27
C LEU A 178 9.48 8.80 -2.24
N LEU A 179 9.55 8.23 -1.04
CA LEU A 179 8.54 8.40 -0.01
C LEU A 179 9.14 8.94 1.30
N ASP A 180 8.37 9.78 2.00
CA ASP A 180 8.56 10.10 3.42
C ASP A 180 7.67 9.19 4.26
N CYS A 181 8.29 8.20 4.91
CA CYS A 181 7.63 7.26 5.81
C CYS A 181 8.03 7.50 7.28
N SER A 182 8.64 8.65 7.59
CA SER A 182 9.20 8.97 8.92
C SER A 182 8.14 9.31 9.98
N ARG A 183 6.89 9.55 9.56
CA ARG A 183 5.80 10.03 10.41
C ARG A 183 4.76 8.95 10.65
N SER A 184 3.91 9.18 11.66
CA SER A 184 2.77 8.31 11.93
C SER A 184 1.78 8.27 10.76
N VAL A 185 1.60 9.40 10.06
CA VAL A 185 0.89 9.45 8.78
C VAL A 185 1.87 9.08 7.68
N LYS A 186 1.56 8.02 6.94
CA LYS A 186 2.31 7.60 5.75
C LYS A 186 1.62 8.09 4.46
N PRO A 187 2.33 8.08 3.31
CA PRO A 187 1.76 8.53 2.03
C PRO A 187 0.59 7.65 1.57
N LEU A 188 0.55 6.39 1.99
CA LEU A 188 -0.51 5.43 1.68
C LEU A 188 -1.24 4.99 2.94
N ILE A 189 -2.53 4.70 2.77
CA ILE A 189 -3.43 4.26 3.83
C ILE A 189 -4.02 2.91 3.44
N PHE A 190 -3.74 1.89 4.23
CA PHE A 190 -4.43 0.62 4.17
C PHE A 190 -5.56 0.59 5.22
N GLN A 191 -6.79 0.62 4.76
CA GLN A 191 -7.98 0.60 5.61
C GLN A 191 -8.44 -0.85 5.80
N LEU A 192 -8.38 -1.35 7.04
CA LEU A 192 -8.75 -2.73 7.37
C LEU A 192 -10.07 -2.77 8.16
N ARG A 193 -11.12 -3.35 7.58
CA ARG A 193 -12.45 -3.47 8.20
C ARG A 193 -12.76 -4.87 8.73
N ARG A 194 -12.37 -5.91 7.99
CA ARG A 194 -12.50 -7.32 8.38
C ARG A 194 -11.23 -8.03 7.95
N LYS A 195 -10.55 -8.63 8.93
CA LYS A 195 -9.40 -9.51 8.69
C LYS A 195 -9.83 -10.73 7.85
N PRO A 196 -8.90 -11.41 7.16
CA PRO A 196 -9.21 -12.66 6.48
C PRO A 196 -9.92 -13.64 7.41
N GLU A 197 -11.04 -14.18 6.94
CA GLU A 197 -11.81 -15.22 7.62
C GLU A 197 -12.01 -16.39 6.65
N LEU A 198 -11.81 -17.61 7.15
CA LEU A 198 -12.11 -18.83 6.43
C LEU A 198 -13.48 -19.37 6.89
N VAL A 199 -14.43 -19.42 5.97
CA VAL A 199 -15.75 -20.03 6.14
C VAL A 199 -15.83 -21.32 5.33
N CYS A 200 -16.72 -22.22 5.76
CA CYS A 200 -16.91 -23.50 5.10
C CYS A 200 -18.40 -23.83 5.08
N GLN A 201 -18.85 -24.35 3.94
CA GLN A 201 -20.17 -24.93 3.74
C GLN A 201 -20.00 -26.42 3.45
N ASN A 202 -20.35 -27.24 4.44
CA ASN A 202 -20.18 -28.69 4.41
C ASN A 202 -21.43 -29.45 4.87
N ASN A 203 -22.59 -28.78 4.97
CA ASN A 203 -23.83 -29.40 5.43
C ASN A 203 -24.40 -30.31 4.32
N PRO A 204 -24.46 -31.64 4.50
CA PRO A 204 -24.94 -32.56 3.47
C PRO A 204 -26.40 -32.36 3.04
N ALA A 205 -27.21 -31.64 3.84
CA ALA A 205 -28.60 -31.36 3.54
C ALA A 205 -28.82 -30.04 2.79
N GLU A 206 -27.77 -29.22 2.58
CA GLU A 206 -27.91 -27.85 2.08
C GLU A 206 -26.79 -27.45 1.11
N GLY A 207 -27.10 -26.52 0.20
CA GLY A 207 -26.14 -25.92 -0.74
C GLY A 207 -25.39 -26.90 -1.62
N ARG A 208 -24.15 -26.55 -1.99
CA ARG A 208 -23.33 -27.34 -2.95
C ARG A 208 -22.96 -28.72 -2.43
N THR A 209 -22.96 -28.93 -1.12
CA THR A 209 -22.75 -30.27 -0.55
C THR A 209 -23.92 -31.20 -0.83
N PHE A 210 -25.14 -30.66 -0.90
CA PHE A 210 -26.32 -31.43 -1.31
C PHE A 210 -26.48 -31.50 -2.83
N THR A 211 -26.30 -30.38 -3.55
CA THR A 211 -26.61 -30.31 -4.99
C THR A 211 -25.50 -30.86 -5.88
N ASP A 212 -24.24 -30.63 -5.50
CA ASP A 212 -23.08 -30.79 -6.39
C ASP A 212 -22.08 -31.84 -5.85
N ASN A 213 -22.35 -32.44 -4.69
CA ASN A 213 -21.42 -33.30 -3.95
C ASN A 213 -20.07 -32.63 -3.64
N GLU A 214 -20.09 -31.35 -3.25
CA GLU A 214 -18.89 -30.56 -2.95
C GLU A 214 -18.92 -29.91 -1.56
N VAL A 215 -17.77 -29.85 -0.89
CA VAL A 215 -17.53 -29.02 0.29
C VAL A 215 -16.88 -27.72 -0.16
N VAL A 216 -17.49 -26.59 0.21
CA VAL A 216 -17.05 -25.26 -0.25
C VAL A 216 -16.33 -24.54 0.86
N PHE A 217 -15.20 -23.93 0.53
CA PHE A 217 -14.40 -23.10 1.43
C PHE A 217 -14.28 -21.71 0.84
N GLY A 218 -14.59 -20.70 1.64
CA GLY A 218 -14.46 -19.30 1.24
C GLY A 218 -13.53 -18.57 2.19
N ALA A 219 -12.46 -17.99 1.67
CA ALA A 219 -11.72 -16.95 2.36
C ALA A 219 -12.33 -15.60 1.98
N SER A 220 -12.60 -14.73 2.96
CA SER A 220 -13.04 -13.37 2.64
C SER A 220 -12.46 -12.34 3.57
N MET A 221 -12.31 -11.12 3.06
CA MET A 221 -11.83 -9.98 3.84
C MET A 221 -12.50 -8.70 3.37
N ARG A 222 -12.41 -7.67 4.20
CA ARG A 222 -12.96 -6.36 3.87
C ARG A 222 -11.94 -5.29 4.18
N ASN A 223 -11.42 -4.65 3.15
CA ASN A 223 -10.39 -3.65 3.23
C ASN A 223 -10.41 -2.75 1.98
N ASN A 224 -9.65 -1.67 2.00
CA ASN A 224 -9.33 -0.93 0.79
C ASN A 224 -8.06 -0.11 1.03
N VAL A 225 -7.48 0.43 -0.04
CA VAL A 225 -6.34 1.34 -0.02
C VAL A 225 -6.78 2.75 -0.44
N GLY A 226 -6.07 3.76 0.05
CA GLY A 226 -6.18 5.13 -0.44
C GLY A 226 -4.93 5.93 -0.09
N TYR A 227 -5.01 7.24 -0.30
CA TYR A 227 -3.86 8.13 -0.24
C TYR A 227 -3.88 9.04 1.00
N GLY A 228 -2.69 9.28 1.53
CA GLY A 228 -2.40 10.31 2.53
C GLY A 228 -2.05 11.64 1.87
N PHE A 229 -1.04 12.32 2.43
CA PHE A 229 -0.54 13.58 1.88
C PHE A 229 0.32 13.33 0.63
N TRP A 230 -0.05 13.93 -0.50
CA TRP A 230 0.70 13.82 -1.75
C TRP A 230 2.14 14.37 -1.61
N GLN A 231 2.35 15.36 -0.72
CA GLN A 231 3.68 15.92 -0.44
C GLN A 231 4.65 14.90 0.16
N MET A 232 4.17 13.76 0.64
CA MET A 232 4.99 12.69 1.22
C MET A 232 5.44 11.65 0.19
N ALA A 233 5.04 11.80 -1.08
CA ALA A 233 5.43 10.88 -2.15
C ALA A 233 5.84 11.66 -3.40
N TYR A 234 6.79 11.12 -4.14
CA TYR A 234 7.22 11.66 -5.42
C TYR A 234 7.44 10.52 -6.41
N ALA A 235 6.79 10.58 -7.57
CA ALA A 235 6.92 9.59 -8.64
C ALA A 235 7.90 10.09 -9.71
N MET A 236 8.81 9.20 -10.11
CA MET A 236 9.86 9.48 -11.09
C MET A 236 9.77 8.50 -12.24
N GLN A 237 9.34 9.03 -13.39
CA GLN A 237 9.44 8.40 -14.70
C GLN A 237 10.73 8.88 -15.36
N ALA A 238 11.85 8.36 -14.85
CA ALA A 238 13.18 8.64 -15.34
C ALA A 238 14.10 7.46 -15.00
N GLU A 239 15.25 7.37 -15.66
CA GLU A 239 16.29 6.40 -15.29
C GLU A 239 16.72 6.60 -13.83
N LEU A 240 16.83 5.51 -13.06
CA LEU A 240 17.28 5.58 -11.67
C LEU A 240 18.81 5.74 -11.61
N ASN A 241 19.26 6.89 -11.13
CA ASN A 241 20.66 7.19 -10.88
C ASN A 241 20.81 8.25 -9.75
N ALA A 242 22.04 8.60 -9.40
CA ALA A 242 22.29 9.54 -8.30
C ALA A 242 21.67 10.93 -8.55
N ASP A 243 21.81 11.47 -9.77
CA ASP A 243 21.33 12.81 -10.12
C ASP A 243 19.81 12.90 -10.05
N THR A 244 19.11 11.94 -10.66
CA THR A 244 17.65 11.88 -10.65
C THR A 244 17.11 11.62 -9.24
N LEU A 245 17.79 10.80 -8.43
CA LEU A 245 17.43 10.61 -7.03
C LEU A 245 17.58 11.91 -6.21
N TRP A 246 18.67 12.65 -6.40
CA TRP A 246 18.86 13.95 -5.76
C TRP A 246 17.85 14.99 -6.23
N GLN A 247 17.46 14.98 -7.50
CA GLN A 247 16.41 15.83 -8.03
C GLN A 247 15.07 15.57 -7.31
N ALA A 248 14.65 14.31 -7.21
CA ALA A 248 13.44 13.92 -6.48
C ALA A 248 13.53 14.31 -5.00
N TRP A 249 14.69 14.07 -4.37
CA TRP A 249 14.94 14.42 -2.98
C TRP A 249 14.78 15.93 -2.74
N GLN A 250 15.39 16.76 -3.57
CA GLN A 250 15.31 18.21 -3.47
C GLN A 250 13.89 18.73 -3.70
N ALA A 251 13.16 18.17 -4.68
CA ALA A 251 11.77 18.51 -4.94
C ALA A 251 10.89 18.24 -3.69
N MET A 252 11.00 17.05 -3.10
CA MET A 252 10.26 16.71 -1.87
C MET A 252 10.61 17.62 -0.70
N ARG A 253 11.89 17.99 -0.54
CA ARG A 253 12.35 18.89 0.53
C ARG A 253 11.86 20.32 0.35
N ALA A 254 11.53 20.73 -0.88
CA ALA A 254 11.04 22.06 -1.18
C ALA A 254 9.54 22.24 -0.90
N PHE A 255 8.77 21.15 -0.81
CA PHE A 255 7.33 21.22 -0.61
C PHE A 255 6.91 22.06 0.59
N THR A 256 5.89 22.89 0.35
CA THR A 256 5.23 23.69 1.36
C THR A 256 3.75 23.33 1.42
N GLY A 257 3.15 23.50 2.59
CA GLY A 257 1.70 23.49 2.72
C GLY A 257 1.16 24.90 2.59
N ASP A 258 -0.16 25.00 2.63
CA ASP A 258 -0.85 26.28 2.55
C ASP A 258 -0.33 27.30 3.56
N GLY A 259 -0.32 28.57 3.18
CA GLY A 259 0.30 29.62 3.99
C GLY A 259 1.83 29.65 3.94
N GLY A 260 2.45 28.97 2.96
CA GLY A 260 3.92 28.88 2.83
C GLY A 260 4.58 28.02 3.91
N LYS A 261 3.82 27.16 4.58
CA LYS A 261 4.30 26.36 5.71
C LYS A 261 5.37 25.37 5.26
N LYS A 262 6.55 25.42 5.87
CA LYS A 262 7.55 24.35 5.69
C LYS A 262 7.04 23.06 6.33
N LEU A 263 6.86 22.04 5.49
CA LEU A 263 6.28 20.76 5.92
C LEU A 263 7.30 19.85 6.58
N ALA A 264 8.60 20.14 6.49
CA ALA A 264 9.71 19.32 6.98
C ALA A 264 9.70 17.89 6.41
N ILE A 265 9.21 17.71 5.18
CA ILE A 265 9.21 16.42 4.47
C ILE A 265 10.65 15.89 4.42
N ARG A 266 10.83 14.61 4.73
CA ARG A 266 12.14 13.94 4.71
C ARG A 266 11.98 12.63 3.96
N PRO A 267 12.48 12.53 2.72
CA PRO A 267 12.58 11.25 2.05
C PRO A 267 13.29 10.23 2.94
N THR A 268 12.69 9.06 3.13
CA THR A 268 13.26 7.96 3.92
C THR A 268 13.30 6.66 3.15
N THR A 269 12.44 6.50 2.14
CA THR A 269 12.23 5.20 1.51
C THR A 269 12.24 5.34 0.00
N LEU A 270 13.10 4.58 -0.66
CA LEU A 270 13.11 4.41 -2.12
C LEU A 270 12.32 3.13 -2.44
N VAL A 271 11.27 3.27 -3.24
CA VAL A 271 10.47 2.14 -3.72
C VAL A 271 10.72 1.93 -5.20
N VAL A 272 11.09 0.73 -5.59
CA VAL A 272 11.41 0.37 -6.98
C VAL A 272 10.72 -0.93 -7.38
N PRO A 273 10.35 -1.10 -8.67
CA PRO A 273 9.99 -2.41 -9.19
C PRO A 273 11.22 -3.34 -9.23
N THR A 274 10.97 -4.64 -9.28
CA THR A 274 12.01 -5.69 -9.32
C THR A 274 13.04 -5.48 -10.44
N ALA A 275 12.62 -4.94 -11.59
CA ALA A 275 13.50 -4.62 -12.71
C ALA A 275 14.63 -3.62 -12.36
N LEU A 276 14.44 -2.79 -11.33
CA LEU A 276 15.40 -1.77 -10.90
C LEU A 276 16.17 -2.17 -9.63
N GLU A 277 15.89 -3.33 -9.03
CA GLU A 277 16.50 -3.78 -7.77
C GLU A 277 18.03 -3.70 -7.83
N LYS A 278 18.65 -4.30 -8.85
CA LYS A 278 20.11 -4.29 -9.00
C LYS A 278 20.70 -2.87 -8.98
N VAL A 279 20.07 -1.93 -9.68
CA VAL A 279 20.55 -0.54 -9.75
C VAL A 279 20.36 0.15 -8.40
N ALA A 280 19.19 -0.05 -7.76
CA ALA A 280 18.86 0.54 -6.48
C ALA A 280 19.77 0.04 -5.34
N THR A 281 20.01 -1.28 -5.26
CA THR A 281 20.94 -1.88 -4.30
C THR A 281 22.35 -1.33 -4.48
N GLN A 282 22.82 -1.24 -5.73
CA GLN A 282 24.14 -0.67 -6.01
C GLN A 282 24.23 0.80 -5.61
N LEU A 283 23.18 1.57 -5.83
CA LEU A 283 23.11 2.99 -5.49
C LEU A 283 23.10 3.22 -3.98
N LEU A 284 22.42 2.38 -3.21
CA LEU A 284 22.21 2.59 -1.77
C LEU A 284 23.15 1.81 -0.84
N GLU A 285 23.87 0.81 -1.34
CA GLU A 285 24.69 -0.08 -0.47
C GLU A 285 26.18 -0.04 -0.77
N ARG A 286 26.58 0.26 -2.02
CA ARG A 286 28.01 0.31 -2.37
C ARG A 286 28.75 1.37 -1.57
N GLU A 287 30.00 1.09 -1.25
CA GLU A 287 30.88 2.06 -0.56
C GLU A 287 31.39 3.15 -1.49
N LEU A 288 31.60 2.78 -2.75
CA LEU A 288 32.18 3.63 -3.78
C LEU A 288 31.24 3.71 -4.98
N SER A 289 31.17 4.88 -5.59
CA SER A 289 30.49 5.17 -6.84
C SER A 289 31.50 5.73 -7.85
N SER A 290 31.07 5.97 -9.08
CA SER A 290 31.90 6.64 -10.09
C SER A 290 31.23 7.93 -10.53
N ASP A 291 32.00 9.02 -10.58
CA ASP A 291 31.58 10.32 -11.15
C ASP A 291 31.77 10.37 -12.69
N GLY A 292 31.98 9.21 -13.32
CA GLY A 292 32.29 9.07 -14.75
C GLY A 292 33.79 9.11 -15.08
N LYS A 293 34.66 9.56 -14.17
CA LYS A 293 36.12 9.57 -14.39
C LYS A 293 36.93 9.02 -13.22
N ASN A 294 36.44 9.19 -12.00
CA ASN A 294 37.07 8.76 -10.76
C ASN A 294 36.15 7.83 -9.98
N THR A 295 36.74 7.06 -9.08
CA THR A 295 36.04 6.36 -8.02
C THR A 295 35.93 7.29 -6.82
N VAL A 296 34.71 7.56 -6.37
CA VAL A 296 34.40 8.46 -5.26
C VAL A 296 33.62 7.72 -4.17
N THR A 297 33.54 8.28 -2.96
CA THR A 297 32.70 7.71 -1.90
C THR A 297 31.23 7.87 -2.25
N ASN A 298 30.45 6.80 -2.06
CA ASN A 298 29.01 6.83 -2.30
C ASN A 298 28.29 7.63 -1.19
N GLU A 299 27.84 8.83 -1.52
CA GLU A 299 27.10 9.70 -0.63
C GLU A 299 25.66 9.23 -0.35
N LEU A 300 25.12 8.34 -1.19
CA LEU A 300 23.78 7.79 -1.05
C LEU A 300 23.73 6.55 -0.17
N LYS A 301 24.90 5.99 0.21
CA LYS A 301 25.00 4.78 1.02
C LYS A 301 24.22 4.96 2.34
N GLY A 302 23.20 4.11 2.54
CA GLY A 302 22.37 4.11 3.75
C GLY A 302 21.50 5.36 3.96
N LYS A 303 21.32 6.22 2.95
CA LYS A 303 20.44 7.40 3.07
C LYS A 303 18.95 7.07 3.04
N LEU A 304 18.58 5.99 2.37
CA LEU A 304 17.20 5.56 2.15
C LEU A 304 17.07 4.07 2.45
N ASP A 305 15.93 3.70 3.01
CA ASP A 305 15.50 2.30 3.07
C ASP A 305 15.05 1.88 1.66
N LEU A 306 15.62 0.80 1.14
CA LEU A 306 15.20 0.21 -0.13
C LEU A 306 13.99 -0.70 0.10
N VAL A 307 12.95 -0.49 -0.70
CA VAL A 307 11.79 -1.38 -0.82
C VAL A 307 11.68 -1.80 -2.28
N VAL A 308 11.94 -3.08 -2.53
CA VAL A 308 11.69 -3.71 -3.83
C VAL A 308 10.24 -4.18 -3.81
N GLY A 309 9.38 -3.51 -4.57
CA GLY A 309 7.97 -3.85 -4.65
C GLY A 309 7.77 -5.05 -5.57
N ASP A 310 7.58 -6.23 -4.98
CA ASP A 310 7.31 -7.47 -5.72
C ASP A 310 6.03 -7.41 -6.56
N TYR A 311 5.14 -6.46 -6.24
CA TYR A 311 3.83 -6.23 -6.87
C TYR A 311 3.76 -4.90 -7.66
N LEU A 312 4.90 -4.31 -8.02
CA LEU A 312 5.01 -3.08 -8.85
C LEU A 312 5.23 -3.36 -10.33
#